data_AF-A0A839P0L4-F1
#
_entry.id   AF-A0A839P0L4-F1
#
_cell.length_a   1.000
_cell.length_b   1.000
_cell.length_c   1.000
_cell.angle_alpha   90.00
_cell.angle_beta   90.00
_cell.angle_gamma   90.00
#
_symmetry.space_group_name_H-M   'P 1'
#
loop_
_entity.id
_entity.type
_entity.pdbx_description
1 polymer ?
#
loop_
_entity_poly.entity_id
_entity_poly.type
_entity_poly.pdbx_seq_one_letter_code
_entity_poly.pdbx_strand_id
1 'polypeptide(L)'
;MAEHSTITHETVIAGRLRDAGHLNYGKRGGGTIWQHTTIPRLSAIDRPTLNDEETKRLGVSRLREWSVDGGKAGSLEDAIAALNVPPVFTDEEREVLERVPAEWVELHEFRTRLSEELGRQVGLTIMTLRQKGAVENELRPGPDRRQPWIRRAPDALTQQEAAGG
;
A
#
# COMPACT_ATOMS: atom_id res chain seq x y z
N MET A 1 -11.60 20.38 -8.29
CA MET A 1 -11.59 18.91 -8.50
C MET A 1 -10.29 18.60 -9.20
N ALA A 2 -9.36 17.87 -8.57
CA ALA A 2 -8.18 17.40 -9.27
C ALA A 2 -8.65 16.37 -10.31
N GLU A 3 -8.33 16.58 -11.59
CA GLU A 3 -8.55 15.57 -12.62
C GLU A 3 -7.73 14.34 -12.24
N HIS A 4 -8.39 13.30 -11.74
CA HIS A 4 -7.76 11.99 -11.63
C HIS A 4 -7.70 11.43 -13.05
N SER A 5 -6.56 11.66 -13.72
CA SER A 5 -6.26 11.01 -15.00
C SER A 5 -6.49 9.51 -14.86
N THR A 6 -7.37 8.95 -15.70
CA THR A 6 -7.67 7.52 -15.73
C THR A 6 -6.36 6.73 -15.79
N ILE A 7 -6.15 5.82 -14.86
CA ILE A 7 -4.96 4.97 -14.84
C ILE A 7 -5.08 3.97 -15.98
N THR A 8 -4.08 3.94 -16.85
CA THR A 8 -3.99 3.02 -17.98
C THR A 8 -2.80 2.08 -17.82
N HIS A 9 -2.68 1.10 -18.73
CA HIS A 9 -1.50 0.26 -18.82
C HIS A 9 -0.22 1.10 -19.03
N GLU A 10 -0.28 2.13 -19.88
CA GLU A 10 0.84 3.05 -20.11
C GLU A 10 1.24 3.81 -18.84
N THR A 11 0.25 4.24 -18.04
CA THR A 11 0.48 4.88 -16.74
C THR A 11 1.24 3.97 -15.78
N VAL A 12 0.89 2.68 -15.75
CA VAL A 12 1.55 1.70 -14.87
C VAL A 12 2.98 1.42 -15.36
N ILE A 13 3.18 1.14 -16.64
CA ILE A 13 4.53 0.81 -17.15
C ILE A 13 5.49 2.01 -17.17
N ALA A 14 4.96 3.25 -17.17
CA ALA A 14 5.78 4.46 -17.04
C ALA A 14 6.41 4.61 -15.65
N GLY A 15 5.80 3.99 -14.63
CA GLY A 15 6.38 3.88 -13.30
C GLY A 15 7.41 2.76 -13.19
N ARG A 16 7.93 2.56 -11.97
CA ARG A 16 8.85 1.46 -11.65
C ARG A 16 8.35 0.73 -10.41
N LEU A 17 8.81 -0.51 -10.26
CA LEU A 17 8.70 -1.24 -9.01
C LEU A 17 10.00 -1.09 -8.22
N ARG A 18 9.89 -0.69 -6.95
CA ARG A 18 11.01 -0.66 -6.01
C ARG A 18 10.84 -1.73 -4.94
N ASP A 19 11.96 -2.27 -4.45
CA ASP A 19 11.96 -3.16 -3.30
C ASP A 19 11.30 -2.46 -2.10
N ALA A 20 10.32 -3.13 -1.51
CA ALA A 20 9.55 -2.67 -0.37
C ALA A 20 9.62 -3.65 0.81
N GLY A 21 10.46 -4.69 0.72
CA GLY A 21 10.69 -5.66 1.78
C GLY A 21 10.52 -7.10 1.33
N HIS A 22 10.69 -7.99 2.30
CA HIS A 22 10.64 -9.43 2.10
C HIS A 22 9.70 -10.06 3.13
N LEU A 23 8.83 -10.95 2.68
CA LEU A 23 8.01 -11.78 3.55
C LEU A 23 8.61 -13.18 3.61
N ASN A 24 8.88 -13.68 4.81
CA ASN A 24 9.29 -15.05 5.00
C ASN A 24 8.05 -15.91 5.30
N TYR A 25 7.66 -16.79 4.38
CA TYR A 25 6.54 -17.72 4.56
C TYR A 25 6.99 -19.08 5.14
N GLY A 26 8.16 -19.13 5.78
CA GLY A 26 8.72 -20.34 6.39
C GLY A 26 9.20 -21.35 5.35
N LYS A 27 8.83 -22.62 5.50
CA LYS A 27 9.27 -23.73 4.61
C LYS A 27 8.88 -23.56 3.14
N ARG A 28 7.98 -22.62 2.83
CA ARG A 28 7.44 -22.33 1.49
C ARG A 28 8.27 -21.27 0.72
N GLY A 29 9.37 -20.81 1.29
CA GLY A 29 10.22 -19.77 0.71
C GLY A 29 9.79 -18.36 1.09
N GLY A 30 10.57 -17.37 0.64
CA GLY A 30 10.29 -15.95 0.86
C GLY A 30 9.71 -15.28 -0.39
N GLY A 31 8.78 -14.34 -0.20
CA GLY A 31 8.29 -13.45 -1.27
C GLY A 31 8.99 -12.09 -1.20
N THR A 32 9.26 -11.50 -2.37
CA THR A 32 9.75 -10.11 -2.45
C THR A 32 8.56 -9.20 -2.68
N ILE A 33 8.39 -8.18 -1.83
CA ILE A 33 7.34 -7.17 -1.97
C ILE A 33 7.89 -6.03 -2.81
N TRP A 34 7.09 -5.59 -3.76
CA TRP A 34 7.37 -4.48 -4.65
C TRP A 34 6.34 -3.37 -4.45
N GLN A 35 6.80 -2.13 -4.38
CA GLN A 35 5.93 -0.95 -4.35
C GLN A 35 6.07 -0.19 -5.67
N HIS A 36 4.94 0.24 -6.25
CA HIS A 36 4.98 1.11 -7.41
C HIS A 36 5.43 2.52 -7.03
N THR A 37 6.36 3.10 -7.79
CA THR A 37 7.02 4.37 -7.43
C THR A 37 6.13 5.59 -7.60
N THR A 38 5.12 5.52 -8.46
CA THR A 38 4.24 6.67 -8.80
C THR A 38 2.77 6.43 -8.47
N ILE A 39 2.38 5.19 -8.15
CA ILE A 39 0.99 4.82 -7.84
C ILE A 39 1.01 4.13 -6.47
N PRO A 40 0.87 4.87 -5.36
CA PRO A 40 1.00 4.30 -4.01
C PRO A 40 0.06 3.13 -3.75
N ARG A 41 -1.13 3.16 -4.35
CA ARG A 41 -2.15 2.10 -4.25
C ARG A 41 -1.74 0.77 -4.89
N LEU A 42 -0.77 0.79 -5.80
CA LEU A 42 -0.33 -0.40 -6.54
C LEU A 42 0.95 -0.99 -5.92
N SER A 43 0.86 -2.26 -5.58
CA SER A 43 1.99 -3.08 -5.13
C SER A 43 1.98 -4.44 -5.83
N ALA A 44 3.05 -5.19 -5.67
CA ALA A 44 3.11 -6.56 -6.15
C ALA A 44 3.93 -7.42 -5.20
N ILE A 45 3.71 -8.73 -5.22
CA ILE A 45 4.52 -9.70 -4.51
C ILE A 45 5.01 -10.73 -5.51
N ASP A 46 6.32 -10.83 -5.66
CA ASP A 46 6.91 -11.93 -6.42
C ASP A 46 7.05 -13.12 -5.49
N ARG A 47 6.21 -14.12 -5.69
CA ARG A 47 6.19 -15.33 -4.88
C ARG A 47 6.95 -16.45 -5.59
N PRO A 48 7.74 -17.25 -4.87
CA PRO A 48 8.20 -18.53 -5.39
C PRO A 48 6.96 -19.37 -5.65
N THR A 49 6.92 -20.02 -6.80
CA THR A 49 5.78 -20.87 -7.13
C THR A 49 5.82 -22.13 -6.28
N LEU A 50 4.69 -22.44 -5.66
CA LEU A 50 4.50 -23.69 -4.92
C LEU A 50 4.26 -24.89 -5.85
N ASN A 51 4.01 -24.63 -7.14
CA ASN A 51 3.72 -25.63 -8.15
C ASN A 51 4.66 -25.43 -9.36
N ASP A 52 5.43 -26.48 -9.66
CA ASP A 52 6.35 -26.61 -10.78
C ASP A 52 5.66 -26.53 -12.16
N GLU A 53 4.39 -26.89 -12.27
CA GLU A 53 3.73 -27.01 -13.59
C GLU A 53 3.46 -25.65 -14.24
N GLU A 54 3.01 -24.67 -13.46
CA GLU A 54 2.69 -23.34 -13.98
C GLU A 54 3.96 -22.55 -14.31
N THR A 55 5.04 -22.74 -13.54
CA THR A 55 6.35 -22.16 -13.87
C THR A 55 7.03 -22.83 -15.04
N LYS A 56 6.94 -24.16 -15.17
CA LYS A 56 7.41 -24.85 -16.37
C LYS A 56 6.66 -24.40 -17.61
N ARG A 57 5.34 -24.20 -17.51
CA ARG A 57 4.53 -23.64 -18.61
C ARG A 57 4.95 -22.22 -18.99
N LEU A 58 5.24 -21.37 -18.01
CA LEU A 58 5.51 -19.94 -18.22
C LEU A 58 7.00 -19.60 -18.35
N GLY A 59 7.90 -20.54 -18.08
CA GLY A 59 9.35 -20.33 -18.14
C GLY A 59 9.90 -19.37 -17.08
N VAL A 60 9.22 -19.21 -15.94
CA VAL A 60 9.59 -18.23 -14.89
C VAL A 60 9.90 -18.93 -13.57
N SER A 61 10.75 -18.32 -12.72
CA SER A 61 11.09 -18.85 -11.40
C SER A 61 10.20 -18.33 -10.26
N ARG A 62 9.43 -17.27 -10.53
CA ARG A 62 8.51 -16.61 -9.59
C ARG A 62 7.29 -16.09 -10.34
N LEU A 63 6.14 -16.11 -9.68
CA LEU A 63 4.93 -15.47 -10.19
C LEU A 63 4.72 -14.14 -9.48
N ARG A 64 4.37 -13.12 -10.25
CA ARG A 64 3.98 -11.81 -9.74
C ARG A 64 2.49 -11.81 -9.43
N GLU A 65 2.16 -11.59 -8.18
CA GLU A 65 0.79 -11.29 -7.75
C GLU A 65 0.65 -9.77 -7.56
N TRP A 66 -0.26 -9.15 -8.29
CA TRP A 66 -0.57 -7.72 -8.13
C TRP A 66 -1.47 -7.50 -6.92
N SER A 67 -1.37 -6.32 -6.32
CA SER A 67 -2.23 -5.91 -5.23
C SER A 67 -2.58 -4.44 -5.30
N VAL A 68 -3.85 -4.13 -5.09
CA VAL A 68 -4.40 -2.77 -5.01
C VAL A 68 -5.05 -2.60 -3.65
N ASP A 69 -4.72 -1.51 -2.94
CA ASP A 69 -5.27 -1.21 -1.61
C ASP A 69 -5.04 -2.31 -0.55
N GLY A 70 -4.02 -3.16 -0.75
CA GLY A 70 -3.73 -4.32 0.09
C GLY A 70 -4.52 -5.59 -0.27
N GLY A 71 -5.48 -5.51 -1.18
CA GLY A 71 -6.22 -6.65 -1.74
C GLY A 71 -5.52 -7.27 -2.95
N LYS A 72 -5.72 -8.57 -3.19
CA LYS A 72 -5.14 -9.28 -4.36
C LYS A 72 -5.85 -8.87 -5.65
N ALA A 73 -5.08 -8.58 -6.70
CA ALA A 73 -5.54 -8.47 -8.09
C ALA A 73 -5.00 -9.66 -8.90
N GLY A 74 -5.88 -10.34 -9.64
CA GLY A 74 -5.54 -11.59 -10.35
C GLY A 74 -4.60 -11.38 -11.53
N SER A 75 -4.64 -10.18 -12.13
CA SER A 75 -3.85 -9.76 -13.29
C SER A 75 -3.49 -8.28 -13.19
N LEU A 76 -2.67 -7.78 -14.14
CA LEU A 76 -2.38 -6.36 -14.23
C LEU A 76 -3.62 -5.57 -14.69
N GLU A 77 -4.42 -6.17 -15.56
CA GLU A 77 -5.68 -5.62 -16.05
C GLU A 77 -6.70 -5.44 -14.91
N ASP A 78 -6.84 -6.45 -14.03
CA ASP A 78 -7.68 -6.36 -12.84
C ASP A 78 -7.18 -5.27 -11.88
N ALA A 79 -5.86 -5.13 -11.74
CA ALA A 79 -5.27 -4.08 -10.91
C ALA A 79 -5.58 -2.69 -11.47
N ILE A 80 -5.47 -2.50 -12.80
CA ILE A 80 -5.82 -1.24 -13.46
C ILE A 80 -7.31 -0.93 -13.28
N ALA A 81 -8.19 -1.93 -13.44
CA ALA A 81 -9.62 -1.75 -13.20
C ALA A 81 -9.90 -1.30 -11.75
N ALA A 82 -9.27 -1.95 -10.76
CA ALA A 82 -9.43 -1.61 -9.35
C ALA A 82 -8.85 -0.21 -9.00
N LEU A 83 -7.73 0.18 -9.61
CA LEU A 83 -7.11 1.50 -9.38
C LEU A 83 -8.00 2.67 -9.84
N ASN A 84 -8.83 2.45 -10.85
CA ASN A 84 -9.79 3.44 -11.34
C ASN A 84 -11.07 3.53 -10.50
N VAL A 85 -11.19 2.71 -9.45
CA VAL A 85 -12.25 2.82 -8.44
C VAL A 85 -11.68 3.52 -7.20
N PRO A 86 -12.41 4.46 -6.56
CA PRO A 86 -12.00 5.04 -5.29
C PRO A 86 -11.78 3.96 -4.21
N PRO A 87 -10.77 4.11 -3.33
CA PRO A 87 -10.54 3.15 -2.25
C PRO A 87 -11.69 3.19 -1.24
N VAL A 88 -12.17 2.01 -0.84
CA VAL A 88 -13.21 1.91 0.20
C VAL A 88 -12.56 1.92 1.58
N PHE A 89 -13.06 2.76 2.49
CA PHE A 89 -12.57 2.84 3.87
C PHE A 89 -13.59 2.28 4.87
N THR A 90 -13.12 1.39 5.75
CA THR A 90 -13.89 0.90 6.90
C THR A 90 -14.04 2.01 7.94
N ASP A 91 -14.99 1.86 8.87
CA ASP A 91 -15.17 2.82 9.97
C ASP A 91 -13.91 2.94 10.83
N GLU A 92 -13.24 1.82 11.10
CA GLU A 92 -11.98 1.81 11.83
C GLU A 92 -10.86 2.56 11.11
N GLU A 93 -10.81 2.45 9.78
CA GLU A 93 -9.84 3.17 8.95
C GLU A 93 -10.12 4.67 8.91
N ARG A 94 -11.40 5.06 8.79
CA ARG A 94 -11.84 6.46 8.84
C ARG A 94 -11.47 7.08 10.17
N GLU A 95 -11.77 6.38 11.26
CA GLU A 95 -11.45 6.82 12.63
C GLU A 95 -9.94 7.08 12.80
N VAL A 96 -9.09 6.15 12.37
CA VAL A 96 -7.63 6.35 12.43
C VAL A 96 -7.20 7.50 11.51
N LEU A 97 -7.69 7.55 10.27
CA LEU A 97 -7.29 8.55 9.27
C LEU A 97 -7.62 9.99 9.71
N GLU A 98 -8.76 10.20 10.37
CA GLU A 98 -9.15 11.49 10.97
C GLU A 98 -8.12 12.02 11.98
N ARG A 99 -7.43 11.11 12.68
CA ARG A 99 -6.46 11.44 13.74
C ARG A 99 -5.03 11.55 13.21
N VAL A 100 -4.76 11.06 12.00
CA VAL A 100 -3.44 11.21 11.35
C VAL A 100 -3.26 12.69 10.95
N PRO A 101 -2.19 13.36 11.42
CA PRO A 101 -1.96 14.78 11.15
C PRO A 101 -1.54 15.02 9.69
N ALA A 102 -1.78 16.23 9.19
CA ALA A 102 -1.28 16.67 7.89
C ALA A 102 0.25 16.89 7.88
N GLU A 103 0.80 17.28 9.03
CA GLU A 103 2.24 17.44 9.23
C GLU A 103 2.89 16.11 9.62
N TRP A 104 4.19 15.99 9.35
CA TRP A 104 4.97 14.82 9.71
C TRP A 104 5.15 14.71 11.22
N VAL A 105 4.81 13.56 11.78
CA VAL A 105 5.08 13.19 13.18
C VAL A 105 5.77 11.82 13.27
N GLU A 106 6.42 11.52 14.38
CA GLU A 106 7.05 10.22 14.60
C GLU A 106 6.00 9.12 14.69
N LEU A 107 6.14 8.07 13.86
CA LEU A 107 5.15 7.00 13.74
C LEU A 107 5.02 6.21 15.04
N HIS A 108 6.14 5.92 15.71
CA HIS A 108 6.12 5.07 16.89
C HIS A 108 5.33 5.73 18.02
N GLU A 109 5.64 6.99 18.33
CA GLU A 109 4.94 7.76 19.36
C GLU A 109 3.46 7.95 19.02
N PHE A 110 3.17 8.35 17.77
CA PHE A 110 1.78 8.50 17.30
C PHE A 110 0.98 7.21 17.46
N ARG A 111 1.53 6.08 16.98
CA ARG A 111 0.87 4.77 17.02
C ARG A 111 0.62 4.32 18.46
N THR A 112 1.60 4.50 19.35
CA THR A 112 1.49 4.10 20.76
C THR A 112 0.38 4.89 21.43
N ARG A 113 0.44 6.23 21.35
CA ARG A 113 -0.60 7.12 21.92
C ARG A 113 -1.99 6.80 21.37
N LEU A 114 -2.12 6.65 20.05
CA LEU A 114 -3.42 6.37 19.43
C LEU A 114 -3.96 4.97 19.83
N SER A 115 -3.07 3.98 19.98
CA SER A 115 -3.49 2.65 20.43
C SER A 115 -4.02 2.68 21.87
N GLU A 116 -3.41 3.48 22.73
CA GLU A 116 -3.86 3.70 24.11
C GLU A 116 -5.20 4.46 24.15
N GLU A 117 -5.34 5.53 23.37
CA GLU A 117 -6.58 6.32 23.27
C GLU A 117 -7.78 5.49 22.77
N LEU A 118 -7.57 4.64 21.76
CA LEU A 118 -8.63 3.80 21.19
C LEU A 118 -8.80 2.45 21.89
N GLY A 119 -7.91 2.11 22.84
CA GLY A 119 -7.92 0.82 23.53
C GLY A 119 -7.69 -0.40 22.62
N ARG A 120 -7.07 -0.23 21.45
CA ARG A 120 -6.82 -1.29 20.45
C ARG A 120 -5.56 -1.04 19.65
N GLN A 121 -4.98 -2.11 19.07
CA GLN A 121 -3.81 -1.97 18.19
C GLN A 121 -4.20 -1.34 16.85
N VAL A 122 -3.56 -0.23 16.47
CA VAL A 122 -3.84 0.46 15.19
C VAL A 122 -2.77 0.22 14.11
N GLY A 123 -1.74 -0.58 14.41
CA GLY A 123 -0.60 -0.78 13.51
C GLY A 123 -0.98 -1.35 12.14
N LEU A 124 -1.88 -2.33 12.10
CA LEU A 124 -2.39 -2.90 10.85
C LEU A 124 -3.26 -1.90 10.08
N THR A 125 -4.12 -1.16 10.77
CA THR A 125 -4.97 -0.12 10.16
C THR A 125 -4.13 0.96 9.49
N ILE A 126 -3.07 1.44 10.14
CA ILE A 126 -2.11 2.40 9.56
C ILE A 126 -1.44 1.81 8.31
N MET A 127 -1.06 0.53 8.34
CA MET A 127 -0.47 -0.14 7.18
C MET A 127 -1.46 -0.23 6.01
N THR A 128 -2.72 -0.56 6.26
CA THR A 128 -3.76 -0.61 5.22
C THR A 128 -4.05 0.78 4.65
N LEU A 129 -4.15 1.81 5.49
CA LEU A 129 -4.29 3.20 5.05
C LEU A 129 -3.13 3.63 4.15
N ARG A 130 -1.90 3.17 4.44
CA ARG A 130 -0.73 3.42 3.60
C ARG A 130 -0.87 2.72 2.24
N GLN A 131 -1.34 1.47 2.23
CA GLN A 131 -1.60 0.72 0.99
C GLN A 131 -2.71 1.35 0.15
N LYS A 132 -3.66 2.05 0.77
CA LYS A 132 -4.70 2.85 0.10
C LYS A 132 -4.21 4.22 -0.37
N GLY A 133 -2.96 4.58 -0.06
CA GLY A 133 -2.39 5.90 -0.37
C GLY A 133 -2.97 7.05 0.46
N ALA A 134 -3.70 6.76 1.53
CA ALA A 134 -4.33 7.77 2.39
C ALA A 134 -3.36 8.34 3.44
N VAL A 135 -2.30 7.59 3.77
CA VAL A 135 -1.23 8.05 4.65
C VAL A 135 0.13 7.76 4.01
N GLU A 136 1.09 8.62 4.31
CA GLU A 136 2.48 8.39 3.99
C GLU A 136 3.20 7.92 5.24
N ASN A 137 4.02 6.88 5.09
CA ASN A 137 4.88 6.38 6.15
C ASN A 137 6.26 6.09 5.55
N GLU A 138 7.21 6.95 5.90
CA GLU A 138 8.55 6.99 5.32
C GLU A 138 9.63 7.18 6.39
N LEU A 139 10.83 6.70 6.08
CA LEU A 139 12.03 7.14 6.78
C LEU A 139 12.38 8.53 6.23
N ARG A 140 12.22 9.58 7.03
CA ARG A 140 12.44 10.96 6.58
C ARG A 140 13.90 11.15 6.09
N PRO A 141 14.13 11.88 4.99
CA PRO A 141 15.45 12.41 4.66
C PRO A 141 15.88 13.46 5.72
N GLY A 142 16.96 13.19 6.45
CA GLY A 142 17.50 14.06 7.52
C GLY A 142 18.62 13.35 8.28
N PRO A 143 19.27 14.01 9.26
CA PRO A 143 20.40 13.42 10.00
C PRO A 143 19.99 12.18 10.83
N ASP A 144 18.73 12.07 11.25
CA ASP A 144 18.23 10.90 11.98
C ASP A 144 17.28 10.04 11.12
N ARG A 145 17.87 9.19 10.28
CA ARG A 145 17.16 8.26 9.38
C ARG A 145 16.65 6.99 10.07
N ARG A 146 16.72 6.92 11.41
CA ARG A 146 16.46 5.67 12.15
C ARG A 146 14.99 5.46 12.48
N GLN A 147 14.20 6.54 12.45
CA GLN A 147 12.83 6.52 12.92
C GLN A 147 11.83 6.70 11.77
N PRO A 148 10.77 5.87 11.69
CA PRO A 148 9.70 6.06 10.72
C PRO A 148 8.79 7.23 11.13
N TRP A 149 8.33 7.99 10.15
CA TRP A 149 7.43 9.13 10.31
C TRP A 149 6.12 8.87 9.58
N ILE A 150 5.05 9.50 10.02
CA ILE A 150 3.72 9.41 9.42
C ILE A 150 3.11 10.79 9.20
N ARG A 151 2.37 10.93 8.10
CA ARG A 151 1.41 12.02 7.86
C ARG A 151 0.25 11.55 7.01
N ARG A 152 -0.82 12.34 6.96
CA ARG A 152 -1.91 12.18 6.01
C ARG A 152 -1.40 12.53 4.62
N ALA A 153 -1.75 11.73 3.61
CA ALA A 153 -1.40 12.06 2.23
C ALA A 153 -2.15 13.34 1.80
N PRO A 154 -1.53 14.25 1.03
CA PRO A 154 -2.17 15.51 0.61
C PRO A 154 -3.53 15.30 -0.07
N ASP A 155 -3.67 14.21 -0.83
CA ASP A 155 -4.88 13.91 -1.60
C ASP A 155 -5.88 12.99 -0.86
N ALA A 156 -5.62 12.64 0.41
CA ALA A 156 -6.44 11.68 1.15
C ALA A 156 -7.88 12.15 1.38
N LEU A 157 -8.09 13.47 1.53
CA LEU A 157 -9.42 14.06 1.73
C LEU A 157 -10.29 13.90 0.47
N THR A 158 -9.72 14.13 -0.70
CA THR A 158 -10.37 13.91 -2.01
C THR A 158 -10.78 12.44 -2.18
N GLN A 159 -9.97 11.50 -1.67
CA GLN A 159 -10.27 10.07 -1.73
C GLN A 159 -11.38 9.64 -0.77
N GLN A 160 -11.47 10.22 0.43
CA GLN A 160 -12.57 9.94 1.38
C GLN A 160 -13.91 10.46 0.87
N GLU A 161 -13.94 11.64 0.26
CA GLU A 161 -15.16 12.24 -0.31
C GLU A 161 -15.66 11.44 -1.54
N ALA A 162 -14.75 11.00 -2.40
CA ALA A 162 -15.10 10.17 -3.57
C ALA A 162 -15.61 8.76 -3.19
N ALA A 163 -15.27 8.25 -2.00
CA ALA A 163 -15.70 6.94 -1.52
C ALA A 163 -17.00 6.98 -0.70
N GLY A 164 -17.55 8.17 -0.42
CA GLY A 164 -18.78 8.37 0.36
C GLY A 164 -19.97 8.91 -0.45
N GLY A 165 -19.84 9.04 -1.77
CA GLY A 165 -20.89 9.48 -2.70
C GLY A 165 -21.73 8.34 -3.26
#